data_AF-A0A2G2G1B2-F1
#
_entry.id   AF-A0A2G2G1B2-F1
#
_cell.length_a   1.000
_cell.length_b   1.000
_cell.length_c   1.000
_cell.angle_alpha   90.00
_cell.angle_beta   90.00
_cell.angle_gamma   90.00
#
_symmetry.space_group_name_H-M   'P 1'
#
loop_
_entity.id
_entity.type
_entity.pdbx_description
1 polymer ?
#
loop_
_entity_poly.entity_id
_entity_poly.type
_entity_poly.pdbx_seq_one_letter_code
_entity_poly.pdbx_strand_id
1 'polypeptide(L)'
;MRNAFTFIELVFVIVVIGILAKFGTNILLTTYKTATASFVNNKILADTELTLSQLSNRLQYRIRSSVVARNGAAGGFSGLASAGGGETVLEWIGYDIDGWLGTAASTDPTWSGFIDVNNAGALGVARNYLESPGTNTGNVNTTIQALSPGAAGTGISNSAIFFTGENSNTLTDYGWDENAELFQSTTAAHRINSLGGGLVTQLADATLPLPLSTFAGTDIYENYKLAWTAYAVSLEDGDGDGVNDDLVLYYDYQPWEGEAYDDANSSSVLLLQNVDTFTFQAIGETIKIQICVSDNDALGAGDGGYAVCQETAIF
;
A
#
# COMPACT_ATOMS: atom_id res chain seq x y z
N MET A 1 34.70 -30.08 -71.59
CA MET A 1 35.82 -29.38 -70.94
C MET A 1 35.27 -28.72 -69.69
N ARG A 2 35.71 -29.13 -68.50
CA ARG A 2 35.33 -28.47 -67.24
C ARG A 2 36.23 -27.24 -67.09
N ASN A 3 35.65 -26.06 -67.13
CA ASN A 3 36.38 -24.82 -66.89
C ASN A 3 36.80 -24.81 -65.42
N ALA A 4 38.10 -24.83 -65.16
CA ALA A 4 38.65 -24.68 -63.83
C ALA A 4 38.62 -23.20 -63.45
N PHE A 5 38.11 -22.89 -62.26
CA PHE A 5 38.15 -21.54 -61.69
C PHE A 5 39.59 -21.06 -61.53
N THR A 6 39.83 -19.78 -61.82
CA THR A 6 41.14 -19.17 -61.61
C THR A 6 41.33 -18.83 -60.13
N PHE A 7 42.57 -18.91 -59.63
CA PHE A 7 42.88 -18.70 -58.21
C PHE A 7 42.44 -17.30 -57.70
N ILE A 8 42.44 -16.30 -58.58
CA ILE A 8 42.01 -14.92 -58.27
C ILE A 8 40.50 -14.80 -58.08
N GLU A 9 39.72 -15.59 -58.82
CA GLU A 9 38.25 -15.60 -58.72
C GLU A 9 37.80 -16.22 -57.38
N LEU A 10 38.51 -17.24 -56.89
CA LEU A 10 38.28 -17.84 -55.58
C LEU A 10 38.53 -16.84 -54.43
N VAL A 11 39.63 -16.09 -54.49
CA VAL A 11 39.95 -15.07 -53.47
C VAL A 11 38.88 -13.98 -53.42
N PHE A 12 38.41 -13.52 -54.59
CA PHE A 12 37.36 -12.51 -54.66
C PHE A 12 36.06 -12.98 -54.02
N VAL A 13 35.65 -14.23 -54.28
CA VAL A 13 34.44 -14.83 -53.66
C VAL A 13 34.57 -14.91 -52.14
N ILE A 14 35.71 -15.35 -51.61
CA ILE A 14 35.93 -15.44 -50.15
C ILE A 14 35.83 -14.05 -49.51
N VAL A 15 36.42 -13.02 -50.12
CA VAL A 15 36.36 -11.65 -49.61
C VAL A 15 34.93 -11.10 -49.63
N VAL A 16 34.20 -11.29 -50.73
CA VAL A 16 32.80 -10.83 -50.84
C VAL A 16 31.91 -11.54 -49.82
N ILE A 17 32.06 -12.86 -49.64
CA ILE A 17 31.32 -13.61 -48.61
C ILE A 17 31.71 -13.12 -47.21
N GLY A 18 32.99 -12.85 -46.94
CA GLY A 18 33.43 -12.31 -45.66
C GLY A 18 32.82 -10.95 -45.34
N ILE A 19 32.73 -10.06 -46.33
CA ILE A 19 32.09 -8.75 -46.19
C ILE A 19 30.58 -8.90 -45.97
N LEU A 20 29.91 -9.75 -46.76
CA LEU A 20 28.47 -10.00 -46.62
C LEU A 20 28.13 -10.65 -45.26
N ALA A 21 28.94 -11.62 -44.81
CA ALA A 21 28.81 -12.24 -43.50
C ALA A 21 28.95 -11.19 -42.39
N LYS A 22 29.95 -10.30 -42.47
CA LYS A 22 30.12 -9.21 -41.51
C LYS A 22 28.88 -8.30 -41.45
N PHE A 23 28.35 -7.87 -42.60
CA PHE A 23 27.15 -7.02 -42.63
C PHE A 23 25.92 -7.76 -42.12
N GLY A 24 25.73 -9.03 -42.50
CA GLY A 24 24.63 -9.86 -42.01
C GLY A 24 24.65 -10.03 -40.50
N THR A 25 25.81 -10.37 -39.91
CA THR A 25 25.96 -10.51 -38.46
C THR A 25 25.72 -9.18 -37.73
N ASN A 26 26.19 -8.06 -38.26
CA ASN A 26 25.96 -6.74 -37.65
C ASN A 26 24.48 -6.33 -37.69
N ILE A 27 23.78 -6.61 -38.80
CA ILE A 27 22.33 -6.34 -38.90
C ILE A 27 21.58 -7.22 -37.89
N LEU A 28 21.90 -8.52 -37.80
CA LEU A 28 21.27 -9.41 -36.83
C LEU A 28 21.50 -8.94 -35.39
N LEU A 29 22.74 -8.58 -35.04
CA LEU A 29 23.07 -8.07 -33.72
C LEU A 29 22.31 -6.78 -33.38
N THR A 30 22.24 -5.84 -34.33
CA THR A 30 21.57 -4.55 -34.13
C THR A 30 20.06 -4.73 -33.96
N THR A 31 19.44 -5.57 -34.80
CA THR A 31 18.01 -5.89 -34.71
C THR A 31 17.68 -6.59 -33.40
N TYR A 32 18.51 -7.55 -32.97
CA TYR A 32 18.35 -8.23 -31.70
C TYR A 32 18.42 -7.25 -30.52
N LYS A 33 19.48 -6.43 -30.47
CA LYS A 33 19.63 -5.39 -29.43
C LYS A 33 18.42 -4.45 -29.38
N THR A 34 17.95 -3.99 -30.54
CA THR A 34 16.79 -3.08 -30.62
C THR A 34 15.48 -3.74 -30.19
N ALA A 35 15.29 -5.03 -30.51
CA ALA A 35 14.10 -5.77 -30.10
C ALA A 35 14.08 -6.03 -28.60
N THR A 36 15.20 -6.47 -28.03
CA THR A 36 15.37 -6.69 -26.58
C THR A 36 15.17 -5.38 -25.81
N ALA A 37 15.81 -4.30 -26.26
CA ALA A 37 15.62 -2.94 -25.74
C ALA A 37 14.14 -2.55 -25.63
N SER A 38 13.39 -2.69 -26.73
CA SER A 38 11.98 -2.31 -26.74
C SER A 38 11.15 -3.21 -25.83
N PHE A 39 11.45 -4.50 -25.76
CA PHE A 39 10.74 -5.43 -24.89
C PHE A 39 10.96 -5.11 -23.42
N VAL A 40 12.21 -4.93 -23.00
CA VAL A 40 12.57 -4.61 -21.61
C VAL A 40 11.94 -3.28 -21.18
N ASN A 41 12.08 -2.23 -22.02
CA ASN A 41 11.49 -0.93 -21.73
C ASN A 41 9.96 -1.01 -21.58
N ASN A 42 9.27 -1.73 -22.47
CA ASN A 42 7.81 -1.90 -22.38
C ASN A 42 7.39 -2.70 -21.15
N LYS A 43 8.17 -3.72 -20.76
CA LYS A 43 7.90 -4.50 -19.54
C LYS A 43 8.04 -3.64 -18.29
N ILE A 44 9.16 -2.93 -18.14
CA ILE A 44 9.40 -2.05 -16.99
C ILE A 44 8.32 -0.97 -16.91
N LEU A 45 7.95 -0.37 -18.04
CA LEU A 45 6.85 0.60 -18.10
C LEU A 45 5.53 0.00 -17.60
N ALA A 46 5.15 -1.18 -18.11
CA ALA A 46 3.90 -1.83 -17.73
C ALA A 46 3.88 -2.25 -16.25
N ASP A 47 4.97 -2.81 -15.74
CA ASP A 47 5.10 -3.23 -14.35
C ASP A 47 5.05 -2.00 -13.42
N THR A 48 5.75 -0.91 -13.76
CA THR A 48 5.72 0.34 -12.99
C THR A 48 4.34 0.98 -12.98
N GLU A 49 3.65 1.01 -14.13
CA GLU A 49 2.29 1.54 -14.25
C GLU A 49 1.28 0.71 -13.43
N LEU A 50 1.41 -0.62 -13.46
CA LEU A 50 0.58 -1.52 -12.66
C LEU A 50 0.80 -1.26 -11.16
N THR A 51 2.05 -1.16 -10.73
CA THR A 51 2.40 -0.87 -9.33
C THR A 51 1.86 0.48 -8.88
N LEU A 52 2.04 1.55 -9.67
CA LEU A 52 1.46 2.86 -9.38
C LEU A 52 -0.07 2.81 -9.32
N SER A 53 -0.72 2.05 -10.19
CA SER A 53 -2.17 1.89 -10.19
C SER A 53 -2.66 1.15 -8.93
N GLN A 54 -1.97 0.09 -8.51
CA GLN A 54 -2.29 -0.62 -7.27
C GLN A 54 -2.13 0.29 -6.04
N LEU A 55 -1.03 1.03 -5.95
CA LEU A 55 -0.81 2.00 -4.87
C LEU A 55 -1.85 3.12 -4.89
N SER A 56 -2.12 3.68 -6.07
CA SER A 56 -3.11 4.74 -6.24
C SER A 56 -4.50 4.30 -5.83
N ASN A 57 -4.91 3.09 -6.20
CA ASN A 57 -6.21 2.54 -5.81
C ASN A 57 -6.30 2.37 -4.29
N ARG A 58 -5.25 1.88 -3.62
CA ARG A 58 -5.25 1.76 -2.14
C ARG A 58 -5.25 3.13 -1.45
N LEU A 59 -4.48 4.09 -1.95
CA LEU A 59 -4.42 5.46 -1.42
C LEU A 59 -5.70 6.27 -1.65
N GLN A 60 -6.50 5.93 -2.66
CA GLN A 60 -7.82 6.53 -2.86
C GLN A 60 -8.74 6.28 -1.67
N TYR A 61 -8.63 5.11 -1.05
CA TYR A 61 -9.43 4.69 0.10
C TYR A 61 -8.70 4.92 1.44
N ARG A 62 -7.82 5.92 1.49
CA ARG A 62 -7.15 6.34 2.72
C ARG A 62 -8.05 7.20 3.59
N ILE A 63 -7.76 7.20 4.89
CA ILE A 63 -8.20 8.26 5.78
C ILE A 63 -7.28 9.46 5.55
N ARG A 64 -7.84 10.54 5.00
CA ARG A 64 -7.04 11.66 4.43
C ARG A 64 -6.00 12.23 5.38
N SER A 65 -6.34 12.39 6.66
CA SER A 65 -5.46 12.99 7.67
C SER A 65 -4.51 11.98 8.34
N SER A 66 -4.55 10.69 8.00
CA SER A 66 -3.68 9.67 8.62
C SER A 66 -2.35 9.47 7.89
N VAL A 67 -2.12 10.14 6.77
CA VAL A 67 -0.95 9.88 5.91
C VAL A 67 0.33 10.47 6.51
N VAL A 68 1.32 9.62 6.72
CA VAL A 68 2.61 9.98 7.30
C VAL A 68 3.76 9.55 6.40
N ALA A 69 4.86 10.28 6.51
CA ALA A 69 6.13 10.05 5.85
C ALA A 69 7.19 9.75 6.91
N ARG A 70 7.94 8.68 6.71
CA ARG A 70 8.94 8.17 7.66
C ARG A 70 10.33 8.08 7.05
N ASN A 71 11.33 8.30 7.89
CA ASN A 71 12.73 8.11 7.54
C ASN A 71 13.23 6.74 8.04
N GLY A 72 12.77 5.68 7.39
CA GLY A 72 13.02 4.28 7.77
C GLY A 72 12.32 3.85 9.06
N ALA A 73 12.54 2.58 9.44
CA ALA A 73 11.85 1.89 10.55
C ALA A 73 12.04 2.53 11.93
N ALA A 74 13.29 2.89 12.27
CA ALA A 74 13.62 3.49 13.56
C ALA A 74 13.60 5.04 13.54
N GLY A 75 13.17 5.65 12.43
CA GLY A 75 13.17 7.09 12.24
C GLY A 75 11.89 7.75 12.75
N GLY A 76 11.97 9.06 13.04
CA GLY A 76 10.78 9.86 13.28
C GLY A 76 9.90 9.96 12.03
N PHE A 77 8.60 10.14 12.25
CA PHE A 77 7.65 10.41 11.18
C PHE A 77 7.20 11.87 11.17
N SER A 78 6.67 12.29 10.03
CA SER A 78 6.00 13.58 9.87
C SER A 78 4.71 13.39 9.07
N GLY A 79 3.72 14.25 9.29
CA GLY A 79 2.57 14.29 8.39
C GLY A 79 3.03 14.63 6.97
N LEU A 80 2.47 13.96 5.97
CA LEU A 80 2.97 14.03 4.59
C LEU A 80 3.07 15.46 4.01
N ALA A 81 2.21 16.38 4.45
CA ALA A 81 2.24 17.79 4.02
C ALA A 81 3.47 18.57 4.54
N SER A 82 4.12 18.07 5.59
CA SER A 82 5.29 18.66 6.23
C SER A 82 6.59 17.91 5.90
N ALA A 83 6.51 16.84 5.10
CA ALA A 83 7.64 15.99 4.73
C ALA A 83 8.66 16.77 3.88
N GLY A 84 9.94 16.56 4.17
CA GLY A 84 11.05 17.28 3.55
C GLY A 84 11.57 16.68 2.23
N GLY A 85 11.06 15.51 1.85
CA GLY A 85 11.48 14.74 0.67
C GLY A 85 12.70 13.84 0.91
N GLY A 86 13.08 13.62 2.17
CA GLY A 86 14.12 12.67 2.57
C GLY A 86 13.57 11.38 3.19
N GLU A 87 12.25 11.31 3.32
CA GLU A 87 11.51 10.17 3.86
C GLU A 87 11.44 9.06 2.81
N THR A 88 11.71 7.83 3.25
CA THR A 88 11.78 6.64 2.39
C THR A 88 10.53 5.76 2.48
N VAL A 89 9.71 6.00 3.51
CA VAL A 89 8.53 5.17 3.81
C VAL A 89 7.28 6.06 3.82
N LEU A 90 6.25 5.63 3.10
CA LEU A 90 4.93 6.26 3.07
C LEU A 90 3.93 5.35 3.78
N GLU A 91 3.26 5.85 4.82
CA GLU A 91 2.25 5.09 5.56
C GLU A 91 0.91 5.81 5.58
N TRP A 92 -0.16 5.02 5.60
CA TRP A 92 -1.51 5.53 5.72
C TRP A 92 -2.44 4.45 6.27
N ILE A 93 -3.54 4.91 6.86
CA ILE A 93 -4.63 4.01 7.26
C ILE A 93 -5.65 3.95 6.13
N GLY A 94 -5.95 2.73 5.67
CA GLY A 94 -6.99 2.49 4.67
C GLY A 94 -8.31 2.10 5.32
N TYR A 95 -9.40 2.70 4.89
CA TYR A 95 -10.72 2.24 5.32
C TYR A 95 -11.19 1.03 4.52
N ASP A 96 -12.02 0.21 5.14
CA ASP A 96 -12.50 -1.07 4.62
C ASP A 96 -13.44 -0.87 3.43
N ILE A 97 -12.95 -1.18 2.23
CA ILE A 97 -13.76 -1.19 1.00
C ILE A 97 -14.39 -2.55 0.73
N ASP A 98 -13.76 -3.62 1.21
CA ASP A 98 -14.20 -4.99 0.93
C ASP A 98 -15.49 -5.30 1.68
N GLY A 99 -15.69 -4.70 2.85
CA GLY A 99 -16.96 -4.75 3.57
C GLY A 99 -18.16 -4.23 2.74
N TRP A 100 -17.96 -3.33 1.77
CA TRP A 100 -19.04 -2.85 0.91
C TRP A 100 -19.43 -3.81 -0.22
N LEU A 101 -18.60 -4.81 -0.51
CA LEU A 101 -18.92 -5.86 -1.48
C LEU A 101 -19.88 -6.91 -0.89
N GLY A 102 -20.07 -6.90 0.43
CA GLY A 102 -20.85 -7.89 1.16
C GLY A 102 -20.09 -9.19 1.39
N THR A 103 -20.82 -10.26 1.69
CA THR A 103 -20.26 -11.60 1.97
C THR A 103 -20.90 -12.64 1.06
N ALA A 104 -20.35 -13.86 1.02
CA ALA A 104 -21.00 -14.98 0.31
C ALA A 104 -22.42 -15.29 0.83
N ALA A 105 -22.74 -14.90 2.07
CA ALA A 105 -24.03 -15.11 2.70
C ALA A 105 -25.01 -13.92 2.55
N SER A 106 -24.53 -12.73 2.19
CA SER A 106 -25.35 -11.53 2.03
C SER A 106 -24.73 -10.55 1.04
N THR A 107 -25.52 -10.07 0.07
CA THR A 107 -25.12 -9.01 -0.86
C THR A 107 -25.11 -7.62 -0.23
N ASP A 108 -25.59 -7.49 1.00
CA ASP A 108 -25.61 -6.21 1.71
C ASP A 108 -24.21 -5.88 2.25
N PRO A 109 -23.80 -4.60 2.24
CA PRO A 109 -22.59 -4.16 2.93
C PRO A 109 -22.53 -4.66 4.37
N THR A 110 -21.34 -5.04 4.83
CA THR A 110 -21.12 -5.52 6.20
C THR A 110 -21.18 -4.40 7.24
N TRP A 111 -20.91 -3.17 6.83
CA TRP A 111 -20.97 -1.96 7.66
C TRP A 111 -21.60 -0.79 6.90
N SER A 112 -22.28 0.11 7.62
CA SER A 112 -23.06 1.20 7.02
C SER A 112 -22.34 2.54 6.95
N GLY A 113 -21.40 2.80 7.86
CA GLY A 113 -20.69 4.07 7.97
C GLY A 113 -21.51 5.18 8.64
N PHE A 114 -22.64 4.83 9.26
CA PHE A 114 -23.47 5.75 10.03
C PHE A 114 -23.65 5.29 11.47
N ILE A 115 -23.54 6.23 12.40
CA ILE A 115 -23.90 6.10 13.81
C ILE A 115 -25.23 6.80 14.05
N ASP A 116 -26.17 6.12 14.71
CA ASP A 116 -27.37 6.73 15.25
C ASP A 116 -27.02 7.47 16.54
N VAL A 117 -26.67 8.75 16.38
CA VAL A 117 -26.34 9.65 17.50
C VAL A 117 -27.54 9.94 18.41
N ASN A 118 -28.77 9.65 17.98
CA ASN A 118 -29.99 9.91 18.75
C ASN A 118 -30.52 8.68 19.50
N ASN A 119 -29.82 7.55 19.43
CA ASN A 119 -30.25 6.33 20.10
C ASN A 119 -30.21 6.49 21.62
N ALA A 120 -31.38 6.47 22.26
CA ALA A 120 -31.53 6.67 23.69
C ALA A 120 -30.71 5.68 24.57
N GLY A 121 -30.41 4.48 24.07
CA GLY A 121 -29.58 3.49 24.74
C GLY A 121 -28.07 3.76 24.66
N ALA A 122 -27.62 4.42 23.58
CA ALA A 122 -26.24 4.89 23.39
C ALA A 122 -25.99 6.27 24.04
N LEU A 123 -27.04 7.05 24.28
CA LEU A 123 -27.02 8.42 24.83
C LEU A 123 -26.88 8.53 26.36
N GLY A 124 -26.78 7.42 27.09
CA GLY A 124 -26.54 7.46 28.54
C GLY A 124 -25.19 8.11 28.88
N VAL A 125 -25.01 8.63 30.11
CA VAL A 125 -23.76 9.28 30.58
C VAL A 125 -22.52 8.40 30.38
N ALA A 126 -22.72 7.08 30.38
CA ALA A 126 -21.66 6.11 30.18
C ALA A 126 -21.38 5.75 28.71
N ARG A 127 -22.23 6.09 27.72
CA ARG A 127 -22.00 5.83 26.27
C ARG A 127 -21.24 4.52 25.97
N ASN A 128 -21.76 3.41 26.50
CA ASN A 128 -21.05 2.12 26.50
C ASN A 128 -20.90 1.52 25.09
N TYR A 129 -21.74 1.95 24.16
CA TYR A 129 -21.72 1.51 22.76
C TYR A 129 -22.24 2.61 21.84
N LEU A 130 -21.93 2.47 20.57
CA LEU A 130 -22.49 3.25 19.47
C LEU A 130 -23.41 2.35 18.66
N GLU A 131 -24.61 2.82 18.37
CA GLU A 131 -25.52 2.12 17.48
C GLU A 131 -25.15 2.48 16.04
N SER A 132 -24.78 1.48 15.24
CA SER A 132 -24.57 1.62 13.80
C SER A 132 -25.62 0.81 13.03
N PRO A 133 -26.77 1.42 12.68
CA PRO A 133 -27.81 0.74 11.94
C PRO A 133 -27.27 0.19 10.61
N GLY A 134 -27.60 -1.06 10.29
CA GLY A 134 -27.14 -1.71 9.05
C GLY A 134 -25.73 -2.31 9.12
N THR A 135 -24.97 -2.05 10.17
CA THR A 135 -23.70 -2.75 10.41
C THR A 135 -23.95 -4.10 11.07
N ASN A 136 -23.18 -5.11 10.66
CA ASN A 136 -23.17 -6.42 11.29
C ASN A 136 -21.73 -6.79 11.66
N THR A 137 -21.37 -6.60 12.93
CA THR A 137 -20.00 -6.84 13.45
C THR A 137 -19.54 -8.28 13.25
N GLY A 138 -20.45 -9.27 13.19
CA GLY A 138 -20.11 -10.66 12.87
C GLY A 138 -19.69 -10.85 11.41
N ASN A 139 -20.38 -10.20 10.48
CA ASN A 139 -20.03 -10.23 9.06
C ASN A 139 -18.74 -9.47 8.80
N VAL A 140 -18.56 -8.28 9.41
CA VAL A 140 -17.31 -7.52 9.33
C VAL A 140 -16.15 -8.38 9.82
N ASN A 141 -16.29 -9.03 10.99
CA ASN A 141 -15.26 -9.91 11.52
C ASN A 141 -14.93 -11.08 10.56
N THR A 142 -15.95 -11.66 9.92
CA THR A 142 -15.74 -12.73 8.93
C THR A 142 -14.96 -12.23 7.70
N THR A 143 -15.29 -11.03 7.21
CA THR A 143 -14.58 -10.43 6.08
C THR A 143 -13.13 -10.13 6.43
N ILE A 144 -12.87 -9.52 7.59
CA ILE A 144 -11.50 -9.21 8.05
C ILE A 144 -10.68 -10.50 8.13
N GLN A 145 -11.19 -11.54 8.80
CA GLN A 145 -10.50 -12.82 8.96
C GLN A 145 -10.19 -13.53 7.63
N ALA A 146 -11.01 -13.30 6.59
CA ALA A 146 -10.75 -13.84 5.26
C ALA A 146 -9.65 -13.06 4.50
N LEU A 147 -9.46 -11.79 4.83
CA LEU A 147 -8.50 -10.88 4.20
C LEU A 147 -7.17 -10.77 4.97
N SER A 148 -7.12 -11.22 6.23
CA SER A 148 -5.93 -11.29 7.10
C SER A 148 -5.45 -12.75 7.27
N PRO A 149 -4.95 -13.44 6.22
CA PRO A 149 -4.57 -14.85 6.33
C PRO A 149 -3.27 -15.10 7.12
N GLY A 150 -2.47 -14.06 7.36
CA GLY A 150 -1.14 -14.13 7.97
C GLY A 150 -1.09 -13.68 9.42
N ALA A 151 -1.83 -12.65 9.81
CA ALA A 151 -1.89 -12.21 11.20
C ALA A 151 -2.78 -13.14 12.03
N ALA A 152 -2.21 -13.72 13.09
CA ALA A 152 -2.96 -14.51 14.05
C ALA A 152 -3.93 -13.61 14.83
N GLY A 153 -5.13 -13.38 14.28
CA GLY A 153 -6.26 -12.85 15.04
C GLY A 153 -6.71 -11.43 14.74
N THR A 154 -6.34 -10.80 13.61
CA THR A 154 -6.98 -9.54 13.21
C THR A 154 -8.48 -9.77 13.03
N GLY A 155 -9.27 -8.98 13.74
CA GLY A 155 -10.72 -9.08 13.72
C GLY A 155 -11.38 -7.74 14.05
N ILE A 156 -12.67 -7.80 14.32
CA ILE A 156 -13.44 -6.59 14.69
C ILE A 156 -12.88 -5.92 15.95
N SER A 157 -12.30 -6.70 16.87
CA SER A 157 -11.68 -6.20 18.11
C SER A 157 -10.42 -5.37 17.89
N ASN A 158 -9.75 -5.54 16.75
CA ASN A 158 -8.55 -4.80 16.37
C ASN A 158 -8.89 -3.64 15.43
N SER A 159 -10.16 -3.50 15.04
CA SER A 159 -10.60 -2.45 14.14
C SER A 159 -10.83 -1.13 14.89
N ALA A 160 -10.71 -0.03 14.15
CA ALA A 160 -11.06 1.30 14.63
C ALA A 160 -12.04 1.97 13.67
N ILE A 161 -12.83 2.89 14.21
CA ILE A 161 -13.66 3.80 13.43
C ILE A 161 -13.07 5.21 13.50
N PHE A 162 -13.24 5.96 12.43
CA PHE A 162 -12.74 7.32 12.27
C PHE A 162 -13.87 8.22 11.82
N PHE A 163 -14.15 9.28 12.57
CA PHE A 163 -15.24 10.18 12.25
C PHE A 163 -14.87 11.18 11.16
N THR A 164 -15.78 11.37 10.19
CA THR A 164 -15.60 12.33 9.09
C THR A 164 -16.06 13.73 9.52
N GLY A 165 -15.26 14.37 10.35
CA GLY A 165 -15.58 15.70 10.88
C GLY A 165 -14.88 16.04 12.18
N GLU A 166 -14.22 15.06 12.79
CA GLU A 166 -13.37 15.27 13.95
C GLU A 166 -12.14 16.10 13.59
N ASN A 167 -11.74 16.99 14.48
CA ASN A 167 -10.45 17.66 14.38
C ASN A 167 -9.39 16.70 14.88
N SER A 168 -8.63 16.11 13.96
CA SER A 168 -7.54 15.20 14.29
C SER A 168 -6.17 15.81 14.00
N ASN A 169 -5.20 15.45 14.83
CA ASN A 169 -3.79 15.70 14.64
C ASN A 169 -3.13 14.41 14.12
N THR A 170 -2.62 14.47 12.89
CA THR A 170 -1.91 13.36 12.22
C THR A 170 -0.81 12.75 13.08
N LEU A 171 -0.16 13.53 13.95
CA LEU A 171 0.98 13.08 14.74
C LEU A 171 0.62 12.34 16.03
N THR A 172 -0.59 12.50 16.56
CA THR A 172 -0.96 11.98 17.89
C THR A 172 -2.22 11.12 17.85
N ASP A 173 -3.15 11.42 16.95
CA ASP A 173 -4.52 10.93 17.09
C ASP A 173 -4.76 9.61 16.32
N TYR A 174 -3.74 9.08 15.66
CA TYR A 174 -3.83 7.90 14.79
C TYR A 174 -3.07 6.67 15.31
N GLY A 175 -2.30 6.82 16.41
CA GLY A 175 -1.55 5.74 17.05
C GLY A 175 -0.16 5.45 16.47
N TRP A 176 0.35 6.28 15.56
CA TRP A 176 1.70 6.15 15.04
C TRP A 176 2.75 6.25 16.16
N ASP A 177 3.56 5.20 16.35
CA ASP A 177 4.64 5.08 17.35
C ASP A 177 4.24 5.26 18.83
N GLU A 178 2.95 5.36 19.13
CA GLU A 178 2.48 5.54 20.50
C GLU A 178 2.24 4.19 21.18
N ASN A 179 2.84 4.03 22.36
CA ASN A 179 2.52 2.92 23.26
C ASN A 179 1.11 3.11 23.85
N ALA A 180 0.10 2.61 23.13
CA ALA A 180 -1.09 1.91 23.65
C ALA A 180 -1.94 2.53 24.79
N GLU A 181 -1.90 3.84 25.05
CA GLU A 181 -2.89 4.51 25.94
C GLU A 181 -3.70 5.59 25.21
N LEU A 182 -4.16 5.27 24.00
CA LEU A 182 -5.16 6.07 23.30
C LEU A 182 -6.52 5.90 24.00
N PHE A 183 -6.90 6.90 24.79
CA PHE A 183 -8.28 7.05 25.28
C PHE A 183 -9.18 7.50 24.13
N GLN A 184 -10.41 6.97 24.10
CA GLN A 184 -11.42 7.35 23.10
C GLN A 184 -11.71 8.86 23.03
N SER A 185 -11.43 9.60 24.10
CA SER A 185 -11.69 11.05 24.18
C SER A 185 -10.54 11.92 23.66
N THR A 186 -9.40 11.33 23.30
CA THR A 186 -8.18 12.05 22.91
C THR A 186 -7.56 11.52 21.61
N THR A 187 -8.25 10.63 20.90
CA THR A 187 -7.75 9.97 19.69
C THR A 187 -8.81 10.02 18.61
N ALA A 188 -8.38 10.05 17.34
CA ALA A 188 -9.24 9.93 16.18
C ALA A 188 -9.45 8.46 15.76
N ALA A 189 -8.56 7.57 16.20
CA ALA A 189 -8.67 6.12 16.02
C ALA A 189 -9.54 5.51 17.13
N HIS A 190 -10.86 5.58 16.97
CA HIS A 190 -11.77 5.03 17.96
C HIS A 190 -11.86 3.52 17.85
N ARG A 191 -11.19 2.82 18.76
CA ARG A 191 -11.17 1.36 18.77
C ARG A 191 -12.54 0.78 19.06
N ILE A 192 -12.90 -0.29 18.35
CA ILE A 192 -14.22 -0.89 18.47
C ILE A 192 -14.15 -2.39 18.78
N ASN A 193 -15.19 -2.90 19.41
CA ASN A 193 -15.39 -4.32 19.67
C ASN A 193 -16.87 -4.71 19.51
N SER A 194 -17.12 -6.00 19.31
CA SER A 194 -18.47 -6.56 19.26
C SER A 194 -18.95 -6.90 20.67
N LEU A 195 -20.20 -6.54 21.00
CA LEU A 195 -20.82 -6.93 22.28
C LEU A 195 -21.27 -8.40 22.33
N GLY A 196 -21.27 -9.10 21.18
CA GLY A 196 -21.79 -10.46 21.07
C GLY A 196 -23.30 -10.55 21.33
N GLY A 197 -23.81 -11.77 21.55
CA GLY A 197 -25.20 -11.99 21.99
C GLY A 197 -26.32 -11.57 21.02
N GLY A 198 -26.01 -11.36 19.74
CA GLY A 198 -26.96 -10.89 18.73
C GLY A 198 -27.05 -9.36 18.59
N LEU A 199 -26.25 -8.60 19.34
CA LEU A 199 -26.15 -7.14 19.27
C LEU A 199 -25.19 -6.70 18.16
N VAL A 200 -25.44 -7.17 16.93
CA VAL A 200 -24.50 -7.04 15.82
C VAL A 200 -24.33 -5.61 15.29
N THR A 201 -25.28 -4.73 15.57
CA THR A 201 -25.28 -3.30 15.18
C THR A 201 -24.59 -2.40 16.21
N GLN A 202 -24.20 -2.95 17.36
CA GLN A 202 -23.63 -2.16 18.46
C GLN A 202 -22.10 -2.28 18.47
N LEU A 203 -21.44 -1.13 18.45
CA LEU A 203 -19.98 -1.00 18.54
C LEU A 203 -19.62 -0.61 19.97
N ALA A 204 -19.00 -1.51 20.72
CA ALA A 204 -18.44 -1.20 22.04
C ALA A 204 -17.03 -0.63 21.89
N ASP A 205 -16.57 0.09 22.90
CA ASP A 205 -15.17 0.50 23.01
C ASP A 205 -14.28 -0.72 23.33
N ALA A 206 -13.15 -0.86 22.64
CA ALA A 206 -12.18 -1.95 22.86
C ALA A 206 -11.12 -1.66 23.94
N THR A 207 -11.06 -0.46 24.52
CA THR A 207 -10.04 -0.12 25.54
C THR A 207 -10.12 -1.08 26.74
N LEU A 208 -8.99 -1.68 27.11
CA LEU A 208 -8.93 -2.63 28.22
C LEU A 208 -8.80 -1.91 29.58
N PRO A 209 -9.28 -2.53 30.68
CA PRO A 209 -9.99 -3.79 30.72
C PRO A 209 -11.52 -3.60 30.67
N LEU A 210 -12.17 -4.40 29.83
CA LEU A 210 -13.62 -4.62 29.91
C LEU A 210 -14.04 -4.95 31.36
N PRO A 211 -15.15 -4.36 31.86
CA PRO A 211 -16.37 -4.13 31.08
C PRO A 211 -16.86 -2.66 31.01
N LEU A 212 -16.00 -1.66 31.20
CA LEU A 212 -16.41 -0.24 31.23
C LEU A 212 -15.43 0.68 30.49
N SER A 213 -15.10 0.28 29.27
CA SER A 213 -14.61 1.18 28.23
C SER A 213 -15.82 1.88 27.60
N THR A 214 -15.72 3.20 27.40
CA THR A 214 -16.87 4.05 27.09
C THR A 214 -16.48 5.15 26.13
N PHE A 215 -17.40 5.56 25.26
CA PHE A 215 -17.24 6.77 24.43
C PHE A 215 -17.59 8.06 25.21
N ALA A 216 -17.42 8.04 26.53
CA ALA A 216 -17.71 9.16 27.40
C ALA A 216 -16.66 10.28 27.17
N GLY A 217 -17.13 11.49 26.93
CA GLY A 217 -16.25 12.63 26.63
C GLY A 217 -15.68 12.66 25.20
N THR A 218 -16.04 11.70 24.35
CA THR A 218 -15.71 11.69 22.92
C THR A 218 -16.73 12.50 22.11
N ASP A 219 -16.27 13.32 21.17
CA ASP A 219 -17.15 13.95 20.20
C ASP A 219 -17.54 12.93 19.12
N ILE A 220 -18.84 12.64 18.99
CA ILE A 220 -19.33 11.61 18.07
C ILE A 220 -20.06 12.26 16.92
N TYR A 221 -19.68 11.84 15.72
CA TYR A 221 -20.25 12.30 14.47
C TYR A 221 -21.06 11.16 13.84
N GLU A 222 -22.06 11.52 13.04
CA GLU A 222 -22.91 10.53 12.39
C GLU A 222 -22.15 9.70 11.37
N ASN A 223 -21.24 10.28 10.59
CA ASN A 223 -20.54 9.57 9.52
C ASN A 223 -19.14 9.12 9.95
N TYR A 224 -18.86 7.83 9.80
CA TYR A 224 -17.57 7.24 10.12
C TYR A 224 -17.02 6.37 8.98
N LYS A 225 -15.71 6.11 9.04
CA LYS A 225 -15.00 5.13 8.24
C LYS A 225 -14.48 4.03 9.14
N LEU A 226 -14.71 2.77 8.78
CA LEU A 226 -14.13 1.62 9.48
C LEU A 226 -12.78 1.29 8.87
N ALA A 227 -11.74 1.10 9.69
CA ALA A 227 -10.46 0.58 9.25
C ALA A 227 -10.03 -0.59 10.14
N TRP A 228 -9.42 -1.58 9.51
CA TRP A 228 -8.84 -2.75 10.19
C TRP A 228 -7.36 -2.93 9.83
N THR A 229 -6.83 -2.13 8.91
CA THR A 229 -5.46 -2.25 8.43
C THR A 229 -4.86 -0.89 8.06
N ALA A 230 -3.59 -0.71 8.39
CA ALA A 230 -2.74 0.30 7.82
C ALA A 230 -1.88 -0.28 6.70
N TYR A 231 -1.37 0.61 5.85
CA TYR A 231 -0.51 0.28 4.73
C TYR A 231 0.76 1.09 4.84
N ALA A 232 1.91 0.48 4.53
CA ALA A 232 3.17 1.18 4.36
C ALA A 232 3.85 0.75 3.07
N VAL A 233 4.54 1.67 2.42
CA VAL A 233 5.37 1.39 1.24
C VAL A 233 6.77 1.86 1.53
N SER A 234 7.74 0.96 1.44
CA SER A 234 9.15 1.24 1.67
C SER A 234 10.02 0.59 0.59
N LEU A 235 11.21 1.17 0.41
CA LEU A 235 12.31 0.52 -0.31
C LEU A 235 13.13 -0.29 0.69
N GLU A 236 13.20 -1.59 0.45
CA GLU A 236 13.88 -2.57 1.28
C GLU A 236 15.02 -3.25 0.49
N ASP A 237 15.95 -3.82 1.24
CA ASP A 237 17.00 -4.71 0.73
C ASP A 237 16.50 -6.16 0.85
N GLY A 238 15.73 -6.60 -0.14
CA GLY A 238 15.06 -7.90 -0.13
C GLY A 238 15.99 -9.09 -0.40
N ASP A 239 17.11 -8.87 -1.07
CA ASP A 239 18.08 -9.90 -1.45
C ASP A 239 19.37 -9.91 -0.59
N GLY A 240 19.54 -8.91 0.28
CA GLY A 240 20.63 -8.78 1.23
C GLY A 240 21.93 -8.25 0.60
N ASP A 241 21.86 -7.58 -0.55
CA ASP A 241 23.01 -7.03 -1.25
C ASP A 241 23.50 -5.68 -0.69
N GLY A 242 22.76 -5.10 0.25
CA GLY A 242 23.02 -3.83 0.90
C GLY A 242 22.45 -2.62 0.17
N VAL A 243 21.60 -2.80 -0.84
CA VAL A 243 20.91 -1.76 -1.60
C VAL A 243 19.41 -1.90 -1.40
N ASN A 244 18.75 -0.80 -1.05
CA ASN A 244 17.30 -0.77 -0.92
C ASN A 244 16.65 -0.47 -2.29
N ASP A 245 16.41 -1.51 -3.09
CA ASP A 245 15.83 -1.39 -4.43
C ASP A 245 14.55 -2.23 -4.64
N ASP A 246 14.12 -2.99 -3.64
CA ASP A 246 12.86 -3.73 -3.65
C ASP A 246 11.76 -2.86 -3.03
N LEU A 247 10.75 -2.50 -3.84
CA LEU A 247 9.58 -1.77 -3.37
C LEU A 247 8.58 -2.75 -2.76
N VAL A 248 8.40 -2.65 -1.45
CA VAL A 248 7.56 -3.56 -0.67
C VAL A 248 6.35 -2.82 -0.12
N LEU A 249 5.18 -3.47 -0.20
CA LEU A 249 3.94 -3.02 0.45
C LEU A 249 3.71 -3.86 1.71
N TYR A 250 3.63 -3.18 2.84
CA TYR A 250 3.22 -3.73 4.12
C TYR A 250 1.73 -3.48 4.36
N TYR A 251 1.06 -4.45 4.95
CA TYR A 251 -0.35 -4.46 5.27
C TYR A 251 -0.64 -5.35 6.49
N ASP A 252 -1.89 -5.37 6.94
CA ASP A 252 -2.36 -6.19 8.09
C ASP A 252 -1.68 -5.83 9.43
N TYR A 253 -1.47 -4.54 9.69
CA TYR A 253 -1.05 -4.01 10.99
C TYR A 253 -1.96 -2.85 11.44
N GLN A 254 -2.02 -2.59 12.75
CA GLN A 254 -2.88 -1.59 13.38
C GLN A 254 -2.08 -0.62 14.29
N PRO A 255 -1.73 0.59 13.80
CA PRO A 255 -1.01 1.60 14.60
C PRO A 255 -1.70 1.96 15.91
N TRP A 256 -3.03 2.02 15.93
CA TRP A 256 -3.81 2.32 17.12
C TRP A 256 -3.79 1.21 18.19
N GLU A 257 -3.30 0.02 17.86
CA GLU A 257 -3.00 -1.07 18.81
C GLU A 257 -1.51 -1.09 19.22
N GLY A 258 -0.71 -0.14 18.73
CA GLY A 258 0.73 -0.06 18.96
C GLY A 258 1.57 -0.93 18.03
N GLU A 259 1.01 -1.37 16.90
CA GLU A 259 1.73 -2.14 15.88
C GLU A 259 2.41 -1.22 14.86
N ALA A 260 3.60 -1.61 14.42
CA ALA A 260 4.36 -0.95 13.37
C ALA A 260 4.37 -1.76 12.07
N TYR A 261 4.71 -1.10 10.96
CA TYR A 261 4.76 -1.75 9.65
C TYR A 261 5.88 -2.79 9.53
N ASP A 262 6.96 -2.66 10.30
CA ASP A 262 8.11 -3.55 10.30
C ASP A 262 8.04 -4.62 11.40
N ASP A 263 6.91 -4.71 12.11
CA ASP A 263 6.68 -5.73 13.12
C ASP A 263 6.58 -7.13 12.51
N ALA A 264 6.94 -8.14 13.31
CA ALA A 264 6.91 -9.54 12.91
C ALA A 264 5.50 -10.07 12.54
N ASN A 265 4.44 -9.37 12.95
CA ASN A 265 3.05 -9.73 12.67
C ASN A 265 2.49 -9.03 11.43
N SER A 266 3.19 -8.04 10.89
CA SER A 266 2.81 -7.38 9.65
C SER A 266 2.95 -8.34 8.46
N SER A 267 2.06 -8.21 7.49
CA SER A 267 2.17 -8.91 6.21
C SER A 267 2.83 -8.01 5.19
N SER A 268 3.65 -8.56 4.30
CA SER A 268 4.31 -7.80 3.24
C SER A 268 4.25 -8.49 1.88
N VAL A 269 4.28 -7.69 0.82
CA VAL A 269 4.31 -8.17 -0.57
C VAL A 269 5.24 -7.30 -1.40
N LEU A 270 6.10 -7.96 -2.17
CA LEU A 270 6.96 -7.30 -3.15
C LEU A 270 6.11 -6.77 -4.31
N LEU A 271 6.18 -5.46 -4.56
CA LEU A 271 5.48 -4.81 -5.67
C LEU A 271 6.36 -4.69 -6.92
N LEU A 272 7.63 -4.33 -6.74
CA LEU A 272 8.54 -4.04 -7.85
C LEU A 272 9.99 -4.19 -7.38
N GLN A 273 10.87 -4.64 -8.27
CA GLN A 273 12.31 -4.81 -8.01
C GLN A 273 13.13 -3.83 -8.85
N ASN A 274 14.39 -3.61 -8.47
CA ASN A 274 15.33 -2.71 -9.14
C ASN A 274 14.83 -1.25 -9.20
N VAL A 275 14.18 -0.80 -8.12
CA VAL A 275 13.67 0.56 -7.99
C VAL A 275 14.79 1.48 -7.54
N ASP A 276 15.22 2.40 -8.42
CA ASP A 276 16.25 3.38 -8.09
C ASP A 276 15.73 4.48 -7.16
N THR A 277 14.45 4.84 -7.31
CA THR A 277 13.89 6.00 -6.63
C THR A 277 12.39 5.82 -6.42
N PHE A 278 11.98 5.89 -5.17
CA PHE A 278 10.59 6.05 -4.75
C PHE A 278 10.46 7.39 -4.04
N THR A 279 9.66 8.29 -4.59
CA THR A 279 9.44 9.63 -4.02
C THR A 279 7.96 9.93 -3.96
N PHE A 280 7.58 10.64 -2.91
CA PHE A 280 6.20 11.05 -2.68
C PHE A 280 6.17 12.47 -2.11
N GLN A 281 5.14 13.22 -2.46
CA GLN A 281 4.94 14.58 -1.98
C GLN A 281 3.45 14.89 -1.90
N ALA A 282 3.01 15.55 -0.82
CA ALA A 282 1.67 16.14 -0.77
C ALA A 282 1.70 17.64 -1.08
N ILE A 283 0.73 18.09 -1.87
CA ILE A 283 0.40 19.51 -2.05
C ILE A 283 -1.10 19.65 -1.80
N GLY A 284 -1.47 20.22 -0.66
CA GLY A 284 -2.87 20.25 -0.20
C GLY A 284 -3.37 18.84 0.08
N GLU A 285 -4.47 18.44 -0.56
CA GLU A 285 -5.03 17.09 -0.44
C GLU A 285 -4.47 16.10 -1.48
N THR A 286 -3.72 16.59 -2.48
CA THR A 286 -3.20 15.76 -3.55
C THR A 286 -1.85 15.16 -3.18
N ILE A 287 -1.71 13.85 -3.35
CA ILE A 287 -0.46 13.11 -3.18
C ILE A 287 0.10 12.78 -4.56
N LYS A 288 1.32 13.22 -4.84
CA LYS A 288 2.10 12.80 -6.00
C LYS A 288 3.02 11.66 -5.59
N ILE A 289 3.03 10.59 -6.37
CA ILE A 289 3.97 9.47 -6.22
C ILE A 289 4.75 9.31 -7.52
N GLN A 290 6.06 9.10 -7.41
CA GLN A 290 6.94 8.83 -8.53
C GLN A 290 7.82 7.62 -8.22
N ILE A 291 7.88 6.69 -9.17
CA ILE A 291 8.72 5.49 -9.13
C ILE A 291 9.65 5.51 -10.34
N CYS A 292 10.94 5.32 -10.11
CA CYS A 292 11.94 5.11 -11.15
C CYS A 292 12.59 3.74 -10.99
N VAL A 293 12.67 3.00 -12.08
CA VAL A 293 13.27 1.66 -12.15
C VAL A 293 14.41 1.70 -13.16
N SER A 294 15.55 1.12 -12.82
CA SER A 294 16.60 0.84 -13.81
C SER A 294 16.87 -0.64 -13.97
N ASP A 295 17.17 -1.02 -15.21
CA ASP A 295 17.75 -2.32 -15.53
C ASP A 295 19.09 -2.07 -16.22
N ASN A 296 20.16 -2.29 -15.48
CA ASN A 296 21.54 -2.05 -15.91
C ASN A 296 22.13 -3.18 -16.77
N ASP A 297 21.44 -4.32 -16.90
CA ASP A 297 21.93 -5.49 -17.65
C ASP A 297 20.99 -5.90 -18.82
N ALA A 298 19.94 -5.13 -19.09
CA ALA A 298 18.97 -5.34 -20.17
C ALA A 298 19.56 -5.60 -21.57
N LEU A 299 20.77 -5.08 -21.86
CA LEU A 299 21.47 -5.21 -23.13
C LEU A 299 22.77 -6.03 -23.05
N GLY A 300 23.07 -6.58 -21.87
CA GLY A 300 24.32 -7.24 -21.51
C GLY A 300 25.34 -6.30 -20.85
N ALA A 301 26.18 -6.87 -19.98
CA ALA A 301 27.18 -6.17 -19.19
C ALA A 301 27.97 -5.12 -19.99
N GLY A 302 27.74 -3.85 -19.69
CA GLY A 302 28.49 -2.70 -20.23
C GLY A 302 27.89 -2.01 -21.47
N ASP A 303 26.76 -2.48 -22.01
CA ASP A 303 26.10 -1.89 -23.21
C ASP A 303 25.02 -0.83 -22.87
N GLY A 304 24.87 -0.45 -21.60
CA GLY A 304 23.99 0.62 -21.12
C GLY A 304 22.67 0.09 -20.55
N GLY A 305 22.23 0.70 -19.45
CA GLY A 305 20.97 0.38 -18.78
C GLY A 305 19.77 1.16 -19.32
N TYR A 306 18.57 0.63 -19.07
CA TYR A 306 17.32 1.38 -19.23
C TYR A 306 16.90 1.95 -17.89
N ALA A 307 16.46 3.20 -17.86
CA ALA A 307 15.81 3.79 -16.70
C ALA A 307 14.45 4.35 -17.13
N VAL A 308 13.41 4.01 -16.38
CA VAL A 308 12.03 4.43 -16.62
C VAL A 308 11.51 5.06 -15.35
N CYS A 309 10.97 6.27 -15.46
CA CYS A 309 10.26 6.94 -14.37
C CYS A 309 8.79 7.13 -14.75
N GLN A 310 7.90 6.81 -13.83
CA GLN A 310 6.48 7.09 -13.93
C GLN A 310 5.98 7.83 -12.70
N GLU A 311 4.97 8.67 -12.89
CA GLU A 311 4.36 9.45 -11.82
C GLU A 311 2.83 9.39 -11.89
N THR A 312 2.19 9.46 -10.73
CA THR A 312 0.74 9.59 -10.62
C THR A 312 0.39 10.57 -9.51
N ALA A 313 -0.80 11.16 -9.60
CA ALA A 313 -1.36 12.06 -8.61
C ALA A 313 -2.71 11.53 -8.13
N ILE A 314 -2.87 11.43 -6.82
CA ILE A 314 -4.07 10.93 -6.13
C ILE A 314 -4.70 12.08 -5.35
N PHE A 315 -6.03 12.19 -5.37
CA PHE A 315 -6.80 13.14 -4.58
C PHE A 315 -7.51 12.43 -3.43
#